data_AF-A0A6A6UXU3-F1
#
_entry.id   AF-A0A6A6UXU3-F1
#
_cell.length_a   1.000
_cell.length_b   1.000
_cell.length_c   1.000
_cell.angle_alpha   90.00
_cell.angle_beta   90.00
_cell.angle_gamma   90.00
#
_symmetry.space_group_name_H-M   'P 1'
#
loop_
_entity.id
_entity.type
_entity.pdbx_description
1 polymer ?
#
loop_
_entity_poly.entity_id
_entity_poly.type
_entity_poly.pdbx_seq_one_letter_code
_entity_poly.pdbx_strand_id
1 'polypeptide(L)'
;MPGSRHIDYEERTRSKPMKVLIFGLSRTGTASICAALRKLSYTPFDMRTLLTNPDTIVLWNEGITLTLLSVADRPSRRKNRSIFPPYGKAEFDKLLADNDAVADLPAALFYRELVEAYPDARVVVTYKRYEEWEKSMQESVWLLLTWRVFRWVRYLGVTQMAPLTRLMHLVFRVHNGNAYGGPKAREAYEKYYADVRALVPETKRLEIEAGKGEWEPLLEFLGLEREVEKLGPYPNMEEGASMEKGLRSAWWEVVQWFGLMGMVIGSVVVGIVFIYYGRQIWALVERVLMVFEPYAGLYPREVQNATGKSELSYYMAAHHVALGGALHSCILLIPLYVRVYNRERGGYAPLLATIGQVLSKTPADHLHEGSSGSGVQKRG
;
A
#
# COMPACT_ATOMS: atom_id res chain seq x y z
N MET A 1 -7.83 -16.52 -21.20
CA MET A 1 -8.62 -16.05 -22.36
C MET A 1 -8.22 -14.61 -22.67
N PRO A 2 -7.83 -14.24 -23.89
CA PRO A 2 -7.68 -12.83 -24.25
C PRO A 2 -9.08 -12.20 -24.30
N GLY A 3 -9.40 -11.31 -23.35
CA GLY A 3 -10.64 -10.52 -23.37
C GLY A 3 -11.53 -10.54 -22.13
N SER A 4 -11.19 -11.29 -21.08
CA SER A 4 -11.98 -11.34 -19.83
C SER A 4 -11.59 -10.24 -18.84
N ARG A 5 -12.56 -9.63 -18.15
CA ARG A 5 -12.32 -8.70 -17.04
C ARG A 5 -11.76 -9.46 -15.82
N HIS A 6 -10.95 -8.82 -15.00
CA HIS A 6 -10.47 -9.42 -13.76
C HIS A 6 -11.62 -9.77 -12.81
N ILE A 7 -12.65 -8.93 -12.74
CA ILE A 7 -13.84 -9.17 -11.91
C ILE A 7 -14.66 -10.42 -12.33
N ASP A 8 -14.51 -10.87 -13.58
CA ASP A 8 -15.23 -12.05 -14.07
C ASP A 8 -14.68 -13.35 -13.42
N TYR A 9 -13.41 -13.35 -13.00
CA TYR A 9 -12.77 -14.45 -12.27
C TYR A 9 -13.01 -14.42 -10.76
N GLU A 10 -13.62 -13.35 -10.25
CA GLU A 10 -13.96 -13.24 -8.85
C GLU A 10 -15.19 -14.11 -8.55
N GLU A 11 -15.01 -15.11 -7.70
CA GLU A 11 -16.07 -16.05 -7.29
C GLU A 11 -16.83 -15.56 -6.05
N ARG A 12 -16.31 -14.54 -5.35
CA ARG A 12 -16.99 -13.95 -4.20
C ARG A 12 -18.39 -13.49 -4.56
N THR A 13 -19.35 -13.82 -3.72
CA THR A 13 -20.73 -13.35 -3.82
C THR A 13 -21.10 -12.59 -2.57
N ARG A 14 -21.97 -11.58 -2.72
CA ARG A 14 -22.42 -10.76 -1.60
C ARG A 14 -23.02 -11.61 -0.48
N SER A 15 -22.43 -11.53 0.71
CA SER A 15 -22.87 -12.25 1.91
C SER A 15 -23.74 -11.38 2.82
N LYS A 16 -23.59 -10.05 2.76
CA LYS A 16 -24.37 -9.09 3.55
C LYS A 16 -25.00 -8.01 2.67
N PRO A 17 -26.26 -7.59 2.90
CA PRO A 17 -26.86 -6.50 2.14
C PRO A 17 -26.07 -5.19 2.34
N MET A 18 -25.98 -4.37 1.30
CA MET A 18 -25.37 -3.04 1.41
C MET A 18 -26.33 -2.15 2.19
N LYS A 19 -25.87 -1.54 3.29
CA LYS A 19 -26.70 -0.74 4.19
C LYS A 19 -26.29 0.73 4.20
N VAL A 20 -24.99 1.03 4.13
CA VAL A 20 -24.49 2.40 4.28
C VAL A 20 -23.45 2.74 3.20
N LEU A 21 -23.69 3.84 2.47
CA LEU A 21 -22.75 4.39 1.50
C LEU A 21 -22.15 5.68 2.05
N ILE A 22 -20.83 5.73 2.23
CA ILE A 22 -20.13 6.90 2.76
C ILE A 22 -19.42 7.61 1.60
N PHE A 23 -19.97 8.74 1.16
CA PHE A 23 -19.44 9.54 0.05
C PHE A 23 -18.58 10.71 0.50
N GLY A 24 -17.79 10.49 1.54
CA GLY A 24 -16.69 11.37 1.89
C GLY A 24 -15.43 11.08 1.07
N LEU A 25 -14.79 12.14 0.57
CA LEU A 25 -13.43 12.00 0.04
C LEU A 25 -12.45 11.68 1.17
N SER A 26 -11.28 11.12 0.84
CA SER A 26 -10.22 10.93 1.82
C SER A 26 -9.92 12.22 2.57
N ARG A 27 -9.57 12.10 3.86
CA ARG A 27 -9.23 13.23 4.74
C ARG A 27 -10.40 14.12 5.14
N THR A 28 -11.62 13.57 5.09
CA THR A 28 -12.85 14.26 5.56
C THR A 28 -13.45 13.61 6.80
N GLY A 29 -12.69 12.79 7.53
CA GLY A 29 -13.17 12.06 8.71
C GLY A 29 -13.78 10.70 8.40
N THR A 30 -13.45 10.13 7.23
CA THR A 30 -13.92 8.81 6.80
C THR A 30 -13.47 7.70 7.76
N ALA A 31 -12.28 7.80 8.36
CA ALA A 31 -11.82 6.82 9.33
C ALA A 31 -12.63 6.84 10.63
N SER A 32 -13.01 8.04 11.09
CA SER A 32 -13.85 8.25 12.28
C SER A 32 -15.23 7.60 12.10
N ILE A 33 -15.91 7.88 10.98
CA ILE A 33 -17.22 7.26 10.71
C ILE A 33 -17.11 5.74 10.50
N CYS A 34 -16.07 5.24 9.84
CA CYS A 34 -15.84 3.80 9.73
C CYS A 34 -15.58 3.14 11.09
N ALA A 35 -14.86 3.80 11.99
CA ALA A 35 -14.67 3.32 13.37
C ALA A 35 -16.01 3.31 14.14
N ALA A 36 -16.85 4.33 13.95
CA ALA A 36 -18.18 4.40 14.56
C ALA A 36 -19.07 3.25 14.06
N LEU A 37 -19.11 3.01 12.75
CA LEU A 37 -19.86 1.92 12.14
C LEU A 37 -19.38 0.54 12.64
N ARG A 38 -18.07 0.34 12.83
CA ARG A 38 -17.53 -0.91 13.41
C ARG A 38 -18.03 -1.16 14.83
N LYS A 39 -18.12 -0.11 15.69
CA LYS A 39 -18.75 -0.22 17.03
C LYS A 39 -20.23 -0.60 16.94
N LEU A 40 -20.91 -0.20 15.86
CA LEU A 40 -22.28 -0.59 15.56
C LEU A 40 -22.41 -1.97 14.88
N SER A 41 -21.32 -2.73 14.82
CA SER A 41 -21.25 -4.08 14.23
C SER A 41 -21.38 -4.13 12.69
N TYR A 42 -21.17 -3.01 12.02
CA TYR A 42 -21.01 -2.97 10.56
C TYR A 42 -19.57 -3.35 10.16
N THR A 43 -19.41 -3.80 8.92
CA THR A 43 -18.13 -4.13 8.28
C THR A 43 -17.84 -3.17 7.11
N PRO A 44 -17.41 -1.91 7.38
CA PRO A 44 -17.14 -0.95 6.32
C PRO A 44 -15.88 -1.32 5.51
N PHE A 45 -15.99 -1.22 4.19
CA PHE A 45 -14.84 -1.15 3.30
C PHE A 45 -14.23 0.25 3.35
N ASP A 46 -12.94 0.37 3.64
CA ASP A 46 -12.20 1.63 3.63
C ASP A 46 -10.76 1.42 3.10
N MET A 47 -9.95 2.47 3.11
CA MET A 47 -8.53 2.40 2.71
C MET A 47 -7.76 1.33 3.49
N ARG A 48 -8.11 1.04 4.76
CA ARG A 48 -7.45 0.00 5.54
C ARG A 48 -7.77 -1.38 5.00
N THR A 49 -9.02 -1.64 4.60
CA THR A 49 -9.40 -2.89 3.92
C THR A 49 -8.61 -3.08 2.62
N LEU A 50 -8.48 -2.01 1.82
CA LEU A 50 -7.70 -2.01 0.58
C LEU A 50 -6.22 -2.33 0.82
N LEU A 51 -5.64 -1.78 1.89
CA LEU A 51 -4.28 -2.11 2.28
C LEU A 51 -4.18 -3.58 2.71
N THR A 52 -5.07 -4.10 3.55
CA THR A 52 -4.98 -5.50 4.00
C THR A 52 -5.25 -6.54 2.91
N ASN A 53 -6.00 -6.18 1.86
CA ASN A 53 -6.31 -7.08 0.74
C ASN A 53 -5.90 -6.43 -0.60
N PRO A 54 -4.60 -6.51 -0.97
CA PRO A 54 -4.08 -5.87 -2.17
C PRO A 54 -4.67 -6.39 -3.48
N ASP A 55 -5.23 -7.60 -3.51
CA ASP A 55 -5.80 -8.18 -4.74
C ASP A 55 -7.00 -7.36 -5.22
N THR A 56 -7.71 -6.71 -4.28
CA THR A 56 -8.79 -5.77 -4.62
C THR A 56 -8.30 -4.52 -5.35
N ILE A 57 -7.02 -4.13 -5.25
CA ILE A 57 -6.45 -2.98 -5.96
C ILE A 57 -6.58 -3.16 -7.48
N VAL A 58 -6.37 -4.38 -7.98
CA VAL A 58 -6.49 -4.69 -9.42
C VAL A 58 -7.93 -4.53 -9.88
N LEU A 59 -8.89 -5.01 -9.06
CA LEU A 59 -10.32 -4.91 -9.36
C LEU A 59 -10.82 -3.46 -9.33
N TRP A 60 -10.36 -2.66 -8.37
CA TRP A 60 -10.68 -1.23 -8.32
C TRP A 60 -10.07 -0.46 -9.49
N ASN A 61 -8.83 -0.77 -9.86
CA ASN A 61 -8.17 -0.14 -11.01
C ASN A 61 -8.93 -0.46 -12.32
N GLU A 62 -9.35 -1.72 -12.49
CA GLU A 62 -10.22 -2.11 -13.59
C GLU A 62 -11.56 -1.38 -13.56
N GLY A 63 -12.24 -1.34 -12.41
CA GLY A 63 -13.51 -0.63 -12.24
C GLY A 63 -13.42 0.84 -12.62
N ILE A 64 -12.38 1.54 -12.17
CA ILE A 64 -12.18 2.97 -12.50
C ILE A 64 -11.92 3.13 -14.00
N THR A 65 -11.09 2.25 -14.57
CA THR A 65 -10.75 2.29 -16.01
C THR A 65 -11.97 2.03 -16.89
N LEU A 66 -12.84 1.09 -16.51
CA LEU A 66 -13.98 0.68 -17.33
C LEU A 66 -15.23 1.53 -17.10
N THR A 67 -15.36 2.16 -15.95
CA THR A 67 -16.57 2.90 -15.55
C THR A 67 -16.36 4.40 -15.65
N LEU A 68 -15.33 4.92 -14.96
CA LEU A 68 -15.17 6.36 -14.75
C LEU A 68 -14.30 7.05 -15.81
N LEU A 69 -13.37 6.33 -16.46
CA LEU A 69 -12.61 6.90 -17.57
C LEU A 69 -13.44 6.97 -18.87
N SER A 70 -13.26 8.10 -19.57
CA SER A 70 -13.72 8.28 -20.94
C SER A 70 -13.15 7.18 -21.85
N VAL A 71 -13.89 6.75 -22.87
CA VAL A 71 -13.42 5.70 -23.79
C VAL A 71 -12.13 6.12 -24.53
N ALA A 72 -11.96 7.43 -24.77
CA ALA A 72 -10.76 7.97 -25.39
C ALA A 72 -9.50 7.76 -24.52
N ASP A 73 -9.63 7.92 -23.21
CA ASP A 73 -8.54 7.82 -22.23
C ASP A 73 -8.22 6.38 -21.79
N ARG A 74 -9.03 5.40 -22.19
CA ARG A 74 -8.79 3.98 -21.87
C ARG A 74 -7.59 3.43 -22.63
N PRO A 75 -6.85 2.48 -22.05
CA PRO A 75 -5.84 1.71 -22.78
C PRO A 75 -6.46 1.11 -24.05
N SER A 76 -5.73 1.12 -25.18
CA SER A 76 -6.27 0.70 -26.49
C SER A 76 -6.93 -0.68 -26.47
N ARG A 77 -6.42 -1.59 -25.63
CA ARG A 77 -6.95 -2.96 -25.46
C ARG A 77 -8.30 -3.03 -24.69
N ARG A 78 -8.71 -1.96 -24.01
CA ARG A 78 -9.92 -1.88 -23.16
C ARG A 78 -10.91 -0.81 -23.62
N LYS A 79 -10.85 -0.40 -24.90
CA LYS A 79 -11.77 0.60 -25.47
C LYS A 79 -13.14 0.04 -25.82
N ASN A 80 -13.22 -1.23 -26.19
CA ASN A 80 -14.47 -1.83 -26.61
C ASN A 80 -15.41 -2.07 -25.41
N ARG A 81 -16.48 -1.26 -25.30
CA ARG A 81 -17.46 -1.36 -24.21
C ARG A 81 -18.33 -2.62 -24.26
N SER A 82 -18.53 -3.26 -25.42
CA SER A 82 -19.30 -4.50 -25.47
C SER A 82 -18.53 -5.67 -24.86
N ILE A 83 -17.20 -5.64 -24.96
CA ILE A 83 -16.31 -6.63 -24.35
C ILE A 83 -15.98 -6.23 -22.91
N PHE A 84 -15.85 -4.93 -22.64
CA PHE A 84 -15.49 -4.39 -21.32
C PHE A 84 -16.55 -3.39 -20.83
N PRO A 85 -17.73 -3.87 -20.38
CA PRO A 85 -18.78 -3.00 -19.87
C PRO A 85 -18.37 -2.37 -18.52
N PRO A 86 -18.98 -1.22 -18.16
CA PRO A 86 -18.78 -0.59 -16.86
C PRO A 86 -19.21 -1.53 -15.72
N TYR A 87 -18.71 -1.28 -14.52
CA TYR A 87 -19.15 -2.03 -13.34
C TYR A 87 -20.57 -1.63 -12.98
N GLY A 88 -21.41 -2.63 -12.73
CA GLY A 88 -22.74 -2.46 -12.16
C GLY A 88 -22.87 -3.21 -10.84
N LYS A 89 -24.12 -3.43 -10.43
CA LYS A 89 -24.45 -4.11 -9.16
C LYS A 89 -23.76 -5.46 -9.01
N ALA A 90 -23.73 -6.29 -10.07
CA ALA A 90 -23.12 -7.62 -10.01
C ALA A 90 -21.61 -7.55 -9.72
N GLU A 91 -20.88 -6.62 -10.36
CA GLU A 91 -19.46 -6.42 -10.11
C GLU A 91 -19.20 -5.86 -8.70
N PHE A 92 -20.02 -4.92 -8.23
CA PHE A 92 -19.89 -4.40 -6.85
C PHE A 92 -20.23 -5.44 -5.79
N ASP A 93 -21.20 -6.33 -6.05
CA ASP A 93 -21.56 -7.43 -5.17
C ASP A 93 -20.40 -8.42 -4.99
N LYS A 94 -19.59 -8.63 -6.03
CA LYS A 94 -18.34 -9.42 -5.94
C LYS A 94 -17.23 -8.65 -5.21
N LEU A 95 -17.05 -7.38 -5.56
CA LEU A 95 -15.95 -6.55 -5.05
C LEU A 95 -16.06 -6.29 -3.54
N LEU A 96 -17.28 -5.95 -3.08
CA LEU A 96 -17.62 -5.56 -1.71
C LEU A 96 -18.29 -6.69 -0.91
N ALA A 97 -18.19 -7.94 -1.38
CA ALA A 97 -19.00 -9.09 -0.94
C ALA A 97 -19.39 -9.13 0.55
N ASP A 98 -18.43 -8.97 1.45
CA ASP A 98 -18.61 -9.09 2.91
C ASP A 98 -18.81 -7.76 3.64
N ASN A 99 -18.84 -6.66 2.89
CA ASN A 99 -18.97 -5.30 3.40
C ASN A 99 -20.41 -4.83 3.30
N ASP A 100 -21.00 -4.47 4.44
CA ASP A 100 -22.33 -3.87 4.54
C ASP A 100 -22.29 -2.32 4.55
N ALA A 101 -21.08 -1.75 4.53
CA ALA A 101 -20.85 -0.34 4.33
C ALA A 101 -19.62 -0.12 3.44
N VAL A 102 -19.57 1.01 2.74
CA VAL A 102 -18.43 1.37 1.87
C VAL A 102 -18.08 2.84 2.02
N ALA A 103 -16.79 3.14 2.13
CA ALA A 103 -16.29 4.47 2.38
C ALA A 103 -14.97 4.74 1.66
N ASP A 104 -14.62 6.03 1.61
CA ASP A 104 -13.31 6.51 1.18
C ASP A 104 -12.97 6.19 -0.29
N LEU A 105 -11.82 6.67 -0.76
CA LEU A 105 -11.28 6.34 -2.06
C LEU A 105 -10.78 4.88 -2.07
N PRO A 106 -10.98 4.12 -3.17
CA PRO A 106 -11.54 4.55 -4.46
C PRO A 106 -13.07 4.56 -4.54
N ALA A 107 -13.78 3.94 -3.59
CA ALA A 107 -15.22 3.67 -3.71
C ALA A 107 -16.08 4.93 -3.78
N ALA A 108 -15.73 5.99 -3.05
CA ALA A 108 -16.47 7.25 -3.02
C ALA A 108 -16.59 7.91 -4.42
N LEU A 109 -15.68 7.63 -5.37
CA LEU A 109 -15.81 8.14 -6.74
C LEU A 109 -16.93 7.48 -7.54
N PHE A 110 -17.39 6.30 -7.14
CA PHE A 110 -18.49 5.57 -7.77
C PHE A 110 -19.84 5.94 -7.15
N TYR A 111 -20.00 7.16 -6.64
CA TYR A 111 -21.22 7.58 -5.94
C TYR A 111 -22.48 7.41 -6.79
N ARG A 112 -22.40 7.61 -8.11
CA ARG A 112 -23.53 7.41 -9.04
C ARG A 112 -23.88 5.94 -9.14
N GLU A 113 -22.88 5.12 -9.45
CA GLU A 113 -23.04 3.70 -9.71
C GLU A 113 -23.41 2.92 -8.44
N LEU A 114 -22.91 3.35 -7.27
CA LEU A 114 -23.25 2.74 -5.98
C LEU A 114 -24.67 3.09 -5.52
N VAL A 115 -25.14 4.33 -5.74
CA VAL A 115 -26.54 4.70 -5.45
C VAL A 115 -27.50 3.94 -6.37
N GLU A 116 -27.15 3.80 -7.65
CA GLU A 116 -27.94 3.02 -8.61
C GLU A 116 -27.95 1.53 -8.26
N ALA A 117 -26.80 0.97 -7.86
CA ALA A 117 -26.69 -0.44 -7.48
C ALA A 117 -27.38 -0.77 -6.15
N TYR A 118 -27.43 0.18 -5.22
CA TYR A 118 -27.94 0.00 -3.86
C TYR A 118 -28.90 1.13 -3.44
N PRO A 119 -30.09 1.23 -4.07
CA PRO A 119 -31.03 2.33 -3.84
C PRO A 119 -31.64 2.37 -2.42
N ASP A 120 -31.58 1.25 -1.70
CA ASP A 120 -32.08 1.09 -0.33
C ASP A 120 -31.03 1.44 0.74
N ALA A 121 -29.76 1.60 0.34
CA ALA A 121 -28.70 1.96 1.27
C ALA A 121 -28.83 3.43 1.68
N ARG A 122 -28.56 3.71 2.97
CA ARG A 122 -28.52 5.07 3.50
C ARG A 122 -27.20 5.73 3.15
N VAL A 123 -27.21 7.03 2.86
CA VAL A 123 -26.01 7.75 2.42
C VAL A 123 -25.50 8.66 3.53
N VAL A 124 -24.22 8.57 3.85
CA VAL A 124 -23.53 9.48 4.76
C VAL A 124 -22.49 10.26 3.95
N VAL A 125 -22.48 11.58 4.07
CA VAL A 125 -21.55 12.45 3.37
C VAL A 125 -20.68 13.14 4.41
N THR A 126 -19.44 12.68 4.54
CA THR A 126 -18.46 13.38 5.37
C THR A 126 -17.77 14.47 4.54
N TYR A 127 -17.64 15.66 5.10
CA TYR A 127 -17.04 16.80 4.41
C TYR A 127 -16.19 17.66 5.33
N LYS A 128 -15.33 18.47 4.72
CA LYS A 128 -14.50 19.46 5.40
C LYS A 128 -14.48 20.74 4.58
N ARG A 129 -14.16 21.88 5.18
CA ARG A 129 -13.88 23.10 4.39
C ARG A 129 -12.73 22.83 3.43
N TYR A 130 -12.85 23.33 2.20
CA TYR A 130 -11.88 23.02 1.14
C TYR A 130 -10.45 23.37 1.55
N GLU A 131 -10.23 24.55 2.13
CA GLU A 131 -8.89 25.01 2.49
C GLU A 131 -8.21 24.07 3.50
N GLU A 132 -8.99 23.57 4.47
CA GLU A 132 -8.49 22.64 5.48
C GLU A 132 -8.35 21.21 4.96
N TRP A 133 -9.14 20.84 3.96
CA TRP A 133 -9.02 19.57 3.25
C TRP A 133 -7.78 19.56 2.36
N GLU A 134 -7.57 20.62 1.57
CA GLU A 134 -6.41 20.79 0.69
C GLU A 134 -5.11 20.69 1.49
N LYS A 135 -5.02 21.43 2.61
CA LYS A 135 -3.87 21.34 3.52
C LYS A 135 -3.66 19.91 4.01
N SER A 136 -4.72 19.24 4.47
CA SER A 136 -4.61 17.85 4.93
C SER A 136 -4.13 16.91 3.82
N MET A 137 -4.63 17.06 2.60
CA MET A 137 -4.25 16.25 1.44
C MET A 137 -2.79 16.48 1.04
N GLN A 138 -2.32 17.73 1.05
CA GLN A 138 -0.93 18.11 0.79
C GLN A 138 0.04 17.53 1.83
N GLU A 139 -0.39 17.38 3.07
CA GLU A 139 0.41 16.78 4.16
C GLU A 139 0.29 15.24 4.22
N SER A 140 -0.53 14.62 3.36
CA SER A 140 -0.84 13.18 3.41
C SER A 140 -0.77 12.48 2.05
N VAL A 141 -1.93 12.24 1.46
CA VAL A 141 -2.14 11.38 0.28
C VAL A 141 -1.44 11.96 -0.95
N TRP A 142 -1.41 13.28 -1.11
CA TRP A 142 -0.76 13.90 -2.27
C TRP A 142 0.77 13.84 -2.20
N LEU A 143 1.40 13.64 -1.04
CA LEU A 143 2.85 13.41 -0.95
C LEU A 143 3.27 12.15 -1.71
N LEU A 144 2.45 11.09 -1.64
CA LEU A 144 2.66 9.84 -2.39
C LEU A 144 2.61 10.04 -3.91
N LEU A 145 2.02 11.13 -4.39
CA LEU A 145 1.79 11.40 -5.81
C LEU A 145 2.71 12.49 -6.37
N THR A 146 3.12 13.44 -5.52
CA THR A 146 3.91 14.61 -5.92
C THR A 146 5.41 14.40 -5.76
N TRP A 147 5.86 13.69 -4.70
CA TRP A 147 7.28 13.50 -4.44
C TRP A 147 7.97 12.67 -5.52
N ARG A 148 9.16 13.13 -5.93
CA ARG A 148 9.96 12.52 -7.01
C ARG A 148 10.24 11.04 -6.75
N VAL A 149 10.51 10.69 -5.50
CA VAL A 149 10.82 9.31 -5.11
C VAL A 149 9.65 8.36 -5.41
N PHE A 150 8.43 8.72 -5.00
CA PHE A 150 7.26 7.88 -5.17
C PHE A 150 6.80 7.85 -6.62
N ARG A 151 7.11 8.89 -7.38
CA ARG A 151 6.99 8.89 -8.84
C ARG A 151 7.86 7.79 -9.47
N TRP A 152 9.14 7.66 -9.08
CA TRP A 152 10.00 6.57 -9.55
C TRP A 152 9.49 5.21 -9.11
N VAL A 153 9.08 5.06 -7.86
CA VAL A 153 8.46 3.82 -7.33
C VAL A 153 7.27 3.39 -8.19
N ARG A 154 6.39 4.32 -8.53
CA ARG A 154 5.22 4.09 -9.37
C ARG A 154 5.58 3.63 -10.79
N TYR A 155 6.56 4.29 -11.43
CA TYR A 155 6.98 3.95 -12.79
C TYR A 155 7.76 2.64 -12.87
N LEU A 156 8.76 2.47 -11.99
CA LEU A 156 9.64 1.31 -12.02
C LEU A 156 9.00 0.07 -11.37
N GLY A 157 7.95 0.24 -10.55
CA GLY A 157 7.28 -0.87 -9.88
C GLY A 157 8.12 -1.56 -8.81
N VAL A 158 9.06 -0.81 -8.22
CA VAL A 158 10.16 -1.37 -7.41
C VAL A 158 9.79 -1.63 -5.94
N THR A 159 8.63 -1.16 -5.47
CA THR A 159 8.16 -1.43 -4.11
C THR A 159 6.71 -1.93 -4.08
N GLN A 160 6.32 -2.50 -2.94
CA GLN A 160 4.97 -3.01 -2.69
C GLN A 160 3.90 -1.91 -2.71
N MET A 161 4.30 -0.64 -2.61
CA MET A 161 3.42 0.52 -2.73
C MET A 161 3.10 0.89 -4.18
N ALA A 162 3.76 0.30 -5.18
CA ALA A 162 3.55 0.64 -6.58
C ALA A 162 2.10 0.41 -7.06
N PRO A 163 1.41 -0.71 -6.75
CA PRO A 163 0.00 -0.88 -7.14
C PRO A 163 -0.92 0.19 -6.54
N LEU A 164 -0.77 0.48 -5.25
CA LEU A 164 -1.56 1.50 -4.56
C LEU A 164 -1.31 2.90 -5.13
N THR A 165 -0.05 3.29 -5.32
CA THR A 165 0.29 4.62 -5.89
C THR A 165 -0.18 4.77 -7.34
N ARG A 166 -0.21 3.68 -8.13
CA ARG A 166 -0.83 3.67 -9.47
C ARG A 166 -2.35 3.83 -9.40
N LEU A 167 -3.02 3.12 -8.49
CA LEU A 167 -4.45 3.25 -8.28
C LEU A 167 -4.81 4.67 -7.84
N MET A 168 -4.13 5.22 -6.82
CA MET A 168 -4.38 6.58 -6.35
C MET A 168 -4.12 7.62 -7.44
N HIS A 169 -3.06 7.46 -8.23
CA HIS A 169 -2.82 8.34 -9.39
C HIS A 169 -3.95 8.26 -10.44
N LEU A 170 -4.57 7.09 -10.62
CA LEU A 170 -5.73 6.94 -11.51
C LEU A 170 -6.99 7.59 -10.90
N VAL A 171 -7.23 7.39 -9.61
CA VAL A 171 -8.31 8.01 -8.82
C VAL A 171 -8.29 9.52 -8.99
N PHE A 172 -7.14 10.18 -8.74
CA PHE A 172 -7.03 11.63 -8.90
C PHE A 172 -7.02 12.08 -10.37
N ARG A 173 -6.58 11.24 -11.31
CA ARG A 173 -6.72 11.54 -12.74
C ARG A 173 -8.19 11.70 -13.12
N VAL A 174 -9.04 10.80 -12.65
CA VAL A 174 -10.49 10.85 -12.90
C VAL A 174 -11.15 11.99 -12.13
N HIS A 175 -10.81 12.15 -10.85
CA HIS A 175 -11.46 13.12 -9.99
C HIS A 175 -11.13 14.58 -10.39
N ASN A 176 -9.85 14.91 -10.59
CA ASN A 176 -9.42 16.30 -10.78
C ASN A 176 -8.32 16.47 -11.85
N GLY A 177 -8.07 15.45 -12.67
CA GLY A 177 -7.01 15.49 -13.67
C GLY A 177 -5.60 15.56 -13.09
N ASN A 178 -5.39 14.98 -11.90
CA ASN A 178 -4.12 15.03 -11.15
C ASN A 178 -3.66 16.44 -10.79
N ALA A 179 -4.60 17.33 -10.49
CA ALA A 179 -4.32 18.61 -9.86
C ALA A 179 -4.17 18.43 -8.34
N TYR A 180 -2.99 18.73 -7.80
CA TYR A 180 -2.70 18.58 -6.37
C TYR A 180 -2.66 19.94 -5.67
N GLY A 181 -3.77 20.66 -5.81
CA GLY A 181 -4.00 21.98 -5.23
C GLY A 181 -4.43 23.05 -6.25
N GLY A 182 -4.72 24.25 -5.74
CA GLY A 182 -5.12 25.41 -6.53
C GLY A 182 -6.55 25.32 -7.10
N PRO A 183 -6.92 26.25 -8.01
CA PRO A 183 -8.31 26.43 -8.44
C PRO A 183 -8.96 25.18 -9.05
N LYS A 184 -8.20 24.40 -9.82
CA LYS A 184 -8.71 23.17 -10.46
C LYS A 184 -9.04 22.07 -9.44
N ALA A 185 -8.24 21.93 -8.38
CA ALA A 185 -8.53 20.97 -7.32
C ALA A 185 -9.75 21.41 -6.50
N ARG A 186 -9.90 22.72 -6.26
CA ARG A 186 -11.07 23.31 -5.62
C ARG A 186 -12.35 23.08 -6.39
N GLU A 187 -12.36 23.42 -7.66
CA GLU A 187 -13.51 23.23 -8.54
C GLU A 187 -13.94 21.76 -8.57
N ALA A 188 -12.99 20.82 -8.70
CA ALA A 188 -13.29 19.39 -8.68
C ALA A 188 -13.87 18.91 -7.33
N TYR A 189 -13.36 19.42 -6.21
CA TYR A 189 -13.87 19.12 -4.87
C TYR A 189 -15.31 19.63 -4.69
N GLU A 190 -15.53 20.92 -4.97
CA GLU A 190 -16.85 21.55 -4.84
C GLU A 190 -17.86 20.89 -5.78
N LYS A 191 -17.46 20.59 -7.02
CA LYS A 191 -18.29 19.87 -7.98
C LYS A 191 -18.68 18.48 -7.48
N TYR A 192 -17.75 17.72 -6.92
CA TYR A 192 -18.03 16.38 -6.41
C TYR A 192 -19.13 16.40 -5.34
N TYR A 193 -19.03 17.30 -4.35
CA TYR A 193 -20.05 17.39 -3.30
C TYR A 193 -21.38 17.95 -3.82
N ALA A 194 -21.35 18.89 -4.77
CA ALA A 194 -22.57 19.37 -5.43
C ALA A 194 -23.28 18.23 -6.19
N ASP A 195 -22.53 17.42 -6.94
CA ASP A 195 -23.07 16.27 -7.67
C ASP A 195 -23.67 15.21 -6.72
N VAL A 196 -23.02 14.92 -5.59
CA VAL A 196 -23.52 13.96 -4.58
C VAL A 196 -24.83 14.48 -3.95
N ARG A 197 -24.88 15.76 -3.58
CA ARG A 197 -26.10 16.37 -3.02
C ARG A 197 -27.25 16.45 -4.01
N ALA A 198 -26.95 16.65 -5.29
CA ALA A 198 -27.95 16.65 -6.35
C ALA A 198 -28.49 15.24 -6.63
N LEU A 199 -27.65 14.20 -6.48
CA LEU A 199 -28.04 12.81 -6.71
C LEU A 199 -28.88 12.25 -5.55
N VAL A 200 -28.51 12.55 -4.30
CA VAL A 200 -29.13 11.94 -3.12
C VAL A 200 -29.99 12.98 -2.39
N PRO A 201 -31.31 12.75 -2.24
CA PRO A 201 -32.20 13.69 -1.55
C PRO A 201 -31.88 13.81 -0.06
N GLU A 202 -32.26 14.93 0.56
CA GLU A 202 -32.03 15.23 1.99
C GLU A 202 -32.54 14.14 2.91
N THR A 203 -33.67 13.52 2.56
CA THR A 203 -34.27 12.44 3.36
C THR A 203 -33.44 11.16 3.39
N LYS A 204 -32.52 10.96 2.44
CA LYS A 204 -31.66 9.78 2.34
C LYS A 204 -30.17 10.09 2.59
N ARG A 205 -29.81 11.33 2.93
CA ARG A 205 -28.43 11.73 3.22
C ARG A 205 -28.27 12.32 4.62
N LEU A 206 -27.19 11.94 5.29
CA LEU A 206 -26.71 12.59 6.51
C LEU A 206 -25.36 13.26 6.21
N GLU A 207 -25.26 14.58 6.43
CA GLU A 207 -23.99 15.30 6.27
C GLU A 207 -23.29 15.45 7.62
N ILE A 208 -22.01 15.06 7.68
CA ILE A 208 -21.20 15.15 8.90
C ILE A 208 -19.93 15.95 8.59
N GLU A 209 -19.71 17.03 9.31
CA GLU A 209 -18.47 17.79 9.21
C GLU A 209 -17.33 17.05 9.95
N ALA A 210 -16.16 16.99 9.33
CA ALA A 210 -14.99 16.32 9.89
C ALA A 210 -14.67 16.85 11.30
N GLY A 211 -14.59 15.94 12.28
CA GLY A 211 -14.32 16.28 13.69
C GLY A 211 -15.54 16.67 14.51
N LYS A 212 -16.72 16.82 13.90
CA LYS A 212 -18.01 17.10 14.57
C LYS A 212 -18.98 15.91 14.52
N GLY A 213 -18.44 14.70 14.48
CA GLY A 213 -19.26 13.48 14.46
C GLY A 213 -19.86 13.19 15.82
N GLU A 214 -21.15 12.85 15.84
CA GLU A 214 -21.92 12.56 17.05
C GLU A 214 -22.72 11.26 16.89
N TRP A 215 -23.04 10.60 18.01
CA TRP A 215 -23.78 9.34 17.99
C TRP A 215 -25.26 9.53 17.67
N GLU A 216 -25.89 10.54 18.26
CA GLU A 216 -27.34 10.73 18.18
C GLU A 216 -27.82 10.89 16.73
N PRO A 217 -27.26 11.81 15.89
CA PRO A 217 -27.71 11.95 14.52
C PRO A 217 -27.43 10.70 13.68
N LEU A 218 -26.33 9.99 13.97
CA LEU A 218 -25.96 8.78 13.24
C LEU A 218 -26.90 7.61 13.56
N LEU A 219 -27.26 7.42 14.83
CA LEU A 219 -28.14 6.33 15.27
C LEU A 219 -29.58 6.54 14.76
N GLU A 220 -30.09 7.77 14.89
CA GLU A 220 -31.40 8.16 14.34
C GLU A 220 -31.42 7.94 12.83
N PHE A 221 -30.41 8.44 12.13
CA PHE A 221 -30.29 8.27 10.68
C PHE A 221 -30.06 6.83 10.25
N LEU A 222 -29.63 5.91 11.12
CA LEU A 222 -29.55 4.48 10.82
C LEU A 222 -30.80 3.70 11.27
N GLY A 223 -31.73 4.34 11.98
CA GLY A 223 -32.91 3.71 12.57
C GLY A 223 -32.55 2.70 13.65
N LEU A 224 -31.49 2.97 14.41
CA LEU A 224 -31.00 2.11 15.47
C LEU A 224 -31.26 2.75 16.84
N GLU A 225 -32.12 2.11 17.64
CA GLU A 225 -32.26 2.45 19.05
C GLU A 225 -31.14 1.75 19.83
N ARG A 226 -30.07 2.48 20.16
CA ARG A 226 -28.99 1.98 21.01
C ARG A 226 -28.70 2.96 22.13
N GLU A 227 -28.39 2.41 23.31
CA GLU A 227 -27.90 3.20 24.44
C GLU A 227 -26.49 3.72 24.12
N VAL A 228 -26.40 5.02 23.85
CA VAL A 228 -25.15 5.73 23.51
C VAL A 228 -24.08 5.52 24.60
N GLU A 229 -24.50 5.42 25.86
CA GLU A 229 -23.62 5.21 27.02
C GLU A 229 -22.77 3.94 26.90
N LYS A 230 -23.31 2.86 26.31
CA LYS A 230 -22.59 1.59 26.11
C LYS A 230 -21.56 1.65 24.98
N LEU A 231 -21.65 2.64 24.08
CA LEU A 231 -20.75 2.79 22.93
C LEU A 231 -19.50 3.64 23.24
N GLY A 232 -19.51 4.35 24.39
CA GLY A 232 -18.49 5.30 24.78
C GLY A 232 -18.44 6.53 23.85
N PRO A 233 -17.37 7.35 23.90
CA PRO A 233 -17.28 8.54 23.06
C PRO A 233 -17.26 8.19 21.57
N TYR A 234 -17.80 9.12 20.76
CA TYR A 234 -17.73 9.00 19.31
C TYR A 234 -16.24 8.94 18.89
N PRO A 235 -15.84 7.96 18.05
CA PRO A 235 -14.45 7.80 17.69
C PRO A 235 -13.98 8.98 16.85
N ASN A 236 -12.99 9.71 17.35
CA ASN A 236 -12.31 10.76 16.62
C ASN A 236 -10.90 10.26 16.26
N MET A 237 -10.77 9.69 15.06
CA MET A 237 -9.51 9.10 14.60
C MET A 237 -8.57 10.22 14.14
N GLU A 238 -7.40 10.33 14.79
CA GLU A 238 -6.33 11.22 14.32
C GLU A 238 -5.67 10.65 13.05
N GLU A 239 -6.37 10.88 11.96
CA GLU A 239 -6.01 10.50 10.61
C GLU A 239 -4.64 11.09 10.18
N GLY A 240 -4.21 12.22 10.76
CA GLY A 240 -2.95 12.91 10.46
C GLY A 240 -1.70 12.14 10.91
N ALA A 241 -1.59 11.87 12.21
CA ALA A 241 -0.42 11.21 12.80
C ALA A 241 -0.19 9.79 12.25
N SER A 242 -1.28 9.05 12.01
CA SER A 242 -1.23 7.72 11.41
C SER A 242 -0.63 7.75 10.00
N MET A 243 -1.02 8.74 9.19
CA MET A 243 -0.48 8.90 7.84
C MET A 243 0.98 9.33 7.87
N GLU A 244 1.38 10.27 8.73
CA GLU A 244 2.77 10.70 8.85
C GLU A 244 3.69 9.49 9.15
N LYS A 245 3.27 8.64 10.09
CA LYS A 245 3.99 7.39 10.40
C LYS A 245 4.07 6.45 9.20
N GLY A 246 2.97 6.31 8.44
CA GLY A 246 2.93 5.51 7.21
C GLY A 246 3.87 6.05 6.12
N LEU A 247 3.86 7.35 5.89
CA LEU A 247 4.75 8.04 4.94
C LEU A 247 6.22 7.88 5.32
N ARG A 248 6.54 8.04 6.61
CA ARG A 248 7.90 7.84 7.12
C ARG A 248 8.38 6.40 6.94
N SER A 249 7.52 5.42 7.21
CA SER A 249 7.82 4.00 6.97
C SER A 249 8.08 3.74 5.48
N ALA A 250 7.17 4.20 4.61
CA ALA A 250 7.29 4.04 3.17
C ALA A 250 8.56 4.71 2.63
N TRP A 251 8.92 5.89 3.15
CA TRP A 251 10.18 6.55 2.81
C TRP A 251 11.40 5.72 3.19
N TRP A 252 11.42 5.15 4.41
CA TRP A 252 12.54 4.33 4.86
C TRP A 252 12.69 3.04 4.06
N GLU A 253 11.58 2.41 3.68
CA GLU A 253 11.59 1.24 2.77
C GLU A 253 12.22 1.59 1.42
N VAL A 254 11.87 2.75 0.86
CA VAL A 254 12.44 3.20 -0.40
C VAL A 254 13.94 3.47 -0.27
N VAL A 255 14.35 4.14 0.82
CA VAL A 255 15.77 4.39 1.11
C VAL A 255 16.54 3.08 1.28
N GLN A 256 16.01 2.11 2.03
CA GLN A 256 16.61 0.78 2.19
C GLN A 256 16.76 0.06 0.85
N TRP A 257 15.74 0.12 0.00
CA TRP A 257 15.76 -0.52 -1.31
C TRP A 257 16.81 0.11 -2.24
N PHE A 258 16.86 1.44 -2.32
CA PHE A 258 17.89 2.13 -3.10
C PHE A 258 19.30 1.92 -2.52
N GLY A 259 19.44 1.85 -1.20
CA GLY A 259 20.69 1.52 -0.53
C GLY A 259 21.16 0.11 -0.87
N LEU A 260 20.26 -0.89 -0.83
CA LEU A 260 20.55 -2.26 -1.23
C LEU A 260 20.96 -2.32 -2.72
N MET A 261 20.23 -1.62 -3.60
CA MET A 261 20.55 -1.55 -5.02
C MET A 261 21.93 -0.92 -5.25
N GLY A 262 22.24 0.18 -4.56
CA GLY A 262 23.55 0.83 -4.60
C GLY A 262 24.67 -0.09 -4.11
N MET A 263 24.43 -0.87 -3.05
CA MET A 263 25.39 -1.85 -2.54
C MET A 263 25.63 -2.99 -3.55
N VAL A 264 24.59 -3.50 -4.20
CA VAL A 264 24.71 -4.55 -5.23
C VAL A 264 25.45 -4.01 -6.47
N ILE A 265 25.11 -2.82 -6.95
CA ILE A 265 25.81 -2.20 -8.08
C ILE A 265 27.27 -1.93 -7.69
N GLY A 266 27.51 -1.39 -6.49
CA GLY A 266 28.84 -1.13 -5.97
C GLY A 266 29.69 -2.40 -5.86
N SER A 267 29.12 -3.51 -5.38
CA SER A 267 29.84 -4.78 -5.28
C SER A 267 30.16 -5.36 -6.65
N VAL A 268 29.26 -5.23 -7.63
CA VAL A 268 29.54 -5.61 -9.03
C VAL A 268 30.67 -4.76 -9.62
N VAL A 269 30.64 -3.44 -9.41
CA VAL A 269 31.71 -2.54 -9.89
C VAL A 269 33.05 -2.88 -9.25
N VAL A 270 33.08 -3.07 -7.93
CA VAL A 270 34.30 -3.49 -7.21
C VAL A 270 34.77 -4.85 -7.72
N GLY A 271 33.86 -5.79 -7.97
CA GLY A 271 34.17 -7.09 -8.56
C GLY A 271 34.80 -6.95 -9.94
N ILE A 272 34.25 -6.09 -10.81
CA ILE A 272 34.81 -5.81 -12.15
C ILE A 272 36.20 -5.16 -12.02
N VAL A 273 36.36 -4.15 -11.17
CA VAL A 273 37.66 -3.50 -10.93
C VAL A 273 38.68 -4.51 -10.41
N PHE A 274 38.29 -5.39 -9.50
CA PHE A 274 39.15 -6.45 -8.99
C PHE A 274 39.48 -7.49 -10.06
N ILE A 275 38.56 -7.83 -10.97
CA ILE A 275 38.85 -8.74 -12.09
C ILE A 275 39.86 -8.11 -13.06
N TYR A 276 39.67 -6.84 -13.44
CA TYR A 276 40.51 -6.16 -14.43
C TYR A 276 41.86 -5.70 -13.87
N TYR A 277 41.87 -5.13 -12.67
CA TYR A 277 43.05 -4.55 -12.04
C TYR A 277 43.61 -5.41 -10.91
N GLY A 278 42.98 -6.54 -10.56
CA GLY A 278 43.39 -7.36 -9.41
C GLY A 278 44.84 -7.79 -9.48
N ARG A 279 45.35 -8.13 -10.67
CA ARG A 279 46.76 -8.49 -10.85
C ARG A 279 47.71 -7.32 -10.56
N GLN A 280 47.33 -6.09 -10.94
CA GLN A 280 48.12 -4.89 -10.69
C GLN A 280 48.04 -4.43 -9.23
N ILE A 281 46.84 -4.51 -8.65
CA ILE A 281 46.57 -4.20 -7.24
C ILE A 281 47.35 -5.17 -6.35
N TRP A 282 47.30 -6.47 -6.64
CA TRP A 282 48.03 -7.49 -5.88
C TRP A 282 49.55 -7.31 -6.00
N ALA A 283 50.07 -6.99 -7.19
CA ALA A 283 51.49 -6.69 -7.39
C ALA A 283 51.95 -5.38 -6.70
N LEU A 284 51.03 -4.44 -6.44
CA LEU A 284 51.30 -3.25 -5.64
C LEU A 284 51.31 -3.61 -4.14
N VAL A 285 50.33 -4.41 -3.70
CA VAL A 285 50.24 -4.89 -2.32
C VAL A 285 51.45 -5.74 -1.93
N GLU A 286 51.90 -6.67 -2.79
CA GLU A 286 53.14 -7.43 -2.58
C GLU A 286 54.36 -6.52 -2.44
N ARG A 287 54.49 -5.50 -3.31
CA ARG A 287 55.59 -4.52 -3.21
C ARG A 287 55.56 -3.74 -1.91
N VAL A 288 54.38 -3.34 -1.44
CA VAL A 288 54.24 -2.64 -0.15
C VAL A 288 54.53 -3.58 1.02
N LEU A 289 54.01 -4.81 1.01
CA LEU A 289 54.27 -5.79 2.05
C LEU A 289 55.75 -6.17 2.16
N MET A 290 56.47 -6.26 1.03
CA MET A 290 57.92 -6.48 1.02
C MET A 290 58.71 -5.36 1.71
N VAL A 291 58.20 -4.12 1.71
CA VAL A 291 58.82 -3.01 2.47
C VAL A 291 58.70 -3.22 3.98
N PHE A 292 57.62 -3.86 4.43
CA PHE A 292 57.35 -4.15 5.85
C PHE A 292 57.79 -5.56 6.29
N GLU A 293 58.20 -6.43 5.36
CA GLU A 293 58.69 -7.79 5.61
C GLU A 293 59.82 -7.87 6.66
N PRO A 294 60.82 -6.95 6.70
CA PRO A 294 61.87 -6.97 7.70
C PRO A 294 61.36 -6.79 9.14
N TYR A 295 60.16 -6.23 9.30
CA TYR A 295 59.55 -5.91 10.60
C TYR A 295 58.47 -6.91 11.02
N ALA A 296 57.80 -7.56 10.07
CA ALA A 296 56.62 -8.39 10.34
C ALA A 296 56.87 -9.91 10.28
N GLY A 297 57.95 -10.38 9.64
CA GLY A 297 58.33 -11.80 9.62
C GLY A 297 57.26 -12.75 9.04
N LEU A 298 56.48 -12.29 8.05
CA LEU A 298 55.28 -12.96 7.56
C LEU A 298 55.51 -14.12 6.57
N TYR A 299 56.74 -14.32 6.06
CA TYR A 299 57.06 -15.38 5.10
C TYR A 299 58.26 -16.25 5.54
N PRO A 300 58.20 -17.58 5.37
CA PRO A 300 59.34 -18.47 5.62
C PRO A 300 60.44 -18.27 4.55
N ARG A 301 61.70 -18.25 5.01
CA ARG A 301 62.92 -17.97 4.21
C ARG A 301 63.13 -18.88 2.97
N GLU A 302 62.43 -20.01 2.86
CA GLU A 302 62.57 -20.94 1.74
C GLU A 302 61.96 -20.41 0.42
N VAL A 303 61.02 -19.46 0.49
CA VAL A 303 60.44 -18.81 -0.72
C VAL A 303 61.38 -17.73 -1.28
N GLN A 304 62.29 -17.18 -0.47
CA GLN A 304 63.23 -16.13 -0.90
C GLN A 304 64.29 -16.65 -1.90
N ASN A 305 64.55 -17.97 -1.94
CA ASN A 305 65.59 -18.57 -2.77
C ASN A 305 65.07 -19.32 -4.01
N ALA A 306 63.76 -19.44 -4.19
CA ALA A 306 63.18 -20.08 -5.36
C ALA A 306 62.93 -19.06 -6.48
N THR A 307 63.73 -19.10 -7.54
CA THR A 307 63.50 -18.40 -8.82
C THR A 307 62.33 -19.00 -9.62
N GLY A 308 61.27 -19.47 -8.95
CA GLY A 308 60.17 -20.22 -9.53
C GLY A 308 58.90 -19.39 -9.67
N LYS A 309 58.78 -18.62 -10.76
CA LYS A 309 57.51 -18.01 -11.19
C LYS A 309 56.36 -19.03 -11.40
N SER A 310 56.64 -20.33 -11.42
CA SER A 310 55.71 -21.37 -11.87
C SER A 310 54.76 -21.91 -10.79
N GLU A 311 55.22 -22.13 -9.56
CA GLU A 311 54.40 -22.70 -8.47
C GLU A 311 53.36 -21.69 -7.95
N LEU A 312 53.76 -20.43 -7.79
CA LEU A 312 52.84 -19.34 -7.37
C LEU A 312 51.75 -19.09 -8.43
N SER A 313 52.10 -19.21 -9.72
CA SER A 313 51.17 -18.99 -10.83
C SER A 313 50.08 -20.08 -10.94
N TYR A 314 50.36 -21.31 -10.49
CA TYR A 314 49.42 -22.43 -10.58
C TYR A 314 48.35 -22.37 -9.47
N TYR A 315 48.76 -22.05 -8.24
CA TYR A 315 47.84 -21.74 -7.13
C TYR A 315 46.96 -20.51 -7.42
N MET A 316 47.51 -19.49 -8.11
CA MET A 316 46.76 -18.31 -8.54
C MET A 316 45.67 -18.60 -9.59
N ALA A 317 45.94 -19.47 -10.57
CA ALA A 317 44.98 -19.80 -11.63
C ALA A 317 43.74 -20.54 -11.09
N ALA A 318 43.93 -21.45 -10.13
CA ALA A 318 42.84 -22.20 -9.50
C ALA A 318 41.89 -21.29 -8.68
N HIS A 319 42.43 -20.29 -7.98
CA HIS A 319 41.63 -19.31 -7.23
C HIS A 319 40.84 -18.35 -8.12
N HIS A 320 41.38 -17.95 -9.28
CA HIS A 320 40.67 -17.09 -10.25
C HIS A 320 39.43 -17.76 -10.86
N VAL A 321 39.50 -19.06 -11.15
CA VAL A 321 38.37 -19.84 -11.71
C VAL A 321 37.28 -20.06 -10.65
N ALA A 322 37.67 -20.36 -9.40
CA ALA A 322 36.74 -20.55 -8.29
C ALA A 322 35.98 -19.25 -7.93
N LEU A 323 36.66 -18.10 -7.87
CA LEU A 323 36.02 -16.81 -7.63
C LEU A 323 35.15 -16.33 -8.80
N GLY A 324 35.58 -16.58 -10.04
CA GLY A 324 34.78 -16.26 -11.24
C GLY A 324 33.47 -17.06 -11.28
N GLY A 325 33.51 -18.35 -10.96
CA GLY A 325 32.33 -19.21 -10.86
C GLY A 325 31.37 -18.81 -9.72
N ALA A 326 31.91 -18.42 -8.56
CA ALA A 326 31.11 -17.92 -7.44
C ALA A 326 30.40 -16.60 -7.78
N LEU A 327 31.07 -15.68 -8.47
CA LEU A 327 30.48 -14.39 -8.87
C LEU A 327 29.37 -14.57 -9.93
N HIS A 328 29.56 -15.48 -10.89
CA HIS A 328 28.56 -15.80 -11.91
C HIS A 328 27.32 -16.46 -11.29
N SER A 329 27.53 -17.32 -10.29
CA SER A 329 26.46 -17.95 -9.51
C SER A 329 25.68 -16.91 -8.70
N CYS A 330 26.34 -15.95 -8.06
CA CYS A 330 25.68 -14.86 -7.34
C CYS A 330 24.83 -13.96 -8.25
N ILE A 331 25.29 -13.65 -9.47
CA ILE A 331 24.53 -12.81 -10.42
C ILE A 331 23.27 -13.53 -10.91
N LEU A 332 23.33 -14.84 -11.16
CA LEU A 332 22.18 -15.64 -11.57
C LEU A 332 21.22 -15.95 -10.41
N LEU A 333 21.72 -15.93 -9.17
CA LEU A 333 20.91 -16.10 -7.97
C LEU A 333 20.16 -14.83 -7.56
N ILE A 334 20.51 -13.63 -8.05
CA ILE A 334 19.78 -12.40 -7.71
C ILE A 334 18.31 -12.43 -8.20
N PRO A 335 18.01 -12.76 -9.48
CA PRO A 335 16.62 -12.90 -9.93
C PRO A 335 15.87 -14.04 -9.22
N LEU A 336 16.57 -15.13 -8.89
CA LEU A 336 16.00 -16.28 -8.20
C LEU A 336 15.71 -15.96 -6.73
N TYR A 337 16.62 -15.26 -6.06
CA TYR A 337 16.46 -14.76 -4.70
C TYR A 337 15.36 -13.71 -4.63
N VAL A 338 15.26 -12.79 -5.59
CA VAL A 338 14.12 -11.85 -5.67
C VAL A 338 12.79 -12.60 -5.88
N ARG A 339 12.77 -13.70 -6.64
CA ARG A 339 11.58 -14.57 -6.81
C ARG A 339 11.25 -15.38 -5.56
N VAL A 340 12.25 -15.97 -4.90
CA VAL A 340 12.11 -16.82 -3.71
C VAL A 340 11.80 -15.98 -2.47
N TYR A 341 12.48 -14.84 -2.28
CA TYR A 341 12.17 -13.85 -1.25
C TYR A 341 10.73 -13.34 -1.38
N ASN A 342 10.23 -13.14 -2.60
CA ASN A 342 8.82 -12.81 -2.83
C ASN A 342 7.87 -14.01 -2.62
N ARG A 343 8.33 -15.26 -2.73
CA ARG A 343 7.52 -16.48 -2.61
C ARG A 343 7.41 -16.99 -1.17
N GLU A 344 8.51 -17.01 -0.41
CA GLU A 344 8.59 -17.54 0.96
C GLU A 344 7.88 -16.65 1.99
N ARG A 345 7.73 -15.35 1.71
CA ARG A 345 6.87 -14.44 2.48
C ARG A 345 5.40 -14.44 2.01
N GLY A 346 4.99 -15.33 1.11
CA GLY A 346 3.59 -15.41 0.66
C GLY A 346 3.17 -14.25 -0.26
N GLY A 347 4.08 -13.71 -1.07
CA GLY A 347 3.80 -12.56 -1.92
C GLY A 347 3.66 -11.26 -1.14
N TYR A 348 3.08 -10.25 -1.80
CA TYR A 348 2.89 -8.87 -1.33
C TYR A 348 2.01 -8.68 -0.06
N ALA A 349 1.67 -9.76 0.65
CA ALA A 349 0.69 -9.80 1.74
C ALA A 349 1.21 -9.40 3.15
N PRO A 350 2.44 -9.74 3.60
CA PRO A 350 2.83 -9.53 5.00
C PRO A 350 3.10 -8.07 5.38
N LEU A 351 3.59 -7.25 4.44
CA LEU A 351 3.88 -5.84 4.70
C LEU A 351 2.59 -5.04 4.87
N LEU A 352 1.62 -5.33 4.02
CA LEU A 352 0.27 -4.80 4.07
C LEU A 352 -0.52 -5.31 5.28
N ALA A 353 -0.29 -6.55 5.70
CA ALA A 353 -0.76 -7.06 6.98
C ALA A 353 -0.08 -6.37 8.17
N THR A 354 1.20 -6.03 8.08
CA THR A 354 1.94 -5.31 9.15
C THR A 354 1.47 -3.86 9.26
N ILE A 355 1.28 -3.16 8.14
CA ILE A 355 0.65 -1.82 8.10
C ILE A 355 -0.79 -1.93 8.63
N GLY A 356 -1.55 -2.93 8.19
CA GLY A 356 -2.90 -3.23 8.67
C GLY A 356 -2.97 -3.55 10.17
N GLN A 357 -1.95 -4.22 10.74
CA GLN A 357 -1.81 -4.54 12.16
C GLN A 357 -1.34 -3.35 13.00
N VAL A 358 -0.42 -2.54 12.48
CA VAL A 358 -0.02 -1.29 13.12
C VAL A 358 -1.19 -0.31 13.17
N LEU A 359 -2.10 -0.37 12.18
CA LEU A 359 -3.38 0.32 12.17
C LEU A 359 -4.51 -0.41 12.93
N SER A 360 -4.31 -1.67 13.33
CA SER A 360 -5.29 -2.46 14.11
C SER A 360 -5.12 -2.35 15.61
N LYS A 361 -3.93 -1.94 16.09
CA LYS A 361 -3.64 -1.86 17.51
C LYS A 361 -4.25 -0.58 18.13
N THR A 362 -5.54 -0.67 18.43
CA THR A 362 -6.23 -0.01 19.56
C THR A 362 -7.09 -1.08 20.25
N PRO A 363 -7.23 -1.04 21.58
CA PRO A 363 -7.46 -2.24 22.38
C PRO A 363 -8.92 -2.70 22.32
N ALA A 364 -9.14 -3.90 21.81
CA ALA A 364 -10.40 -4.63 21.97
C ALA A 364 -10.21 -6.05 22.54
N ASP A 365 -8.99 -6.43 22.94
CA ASP A 365 -8.65 -7.80 23.35
C ASP A 365 -8.31 -7.91 24.85
N HIS A 366 -9.09 -7.28 25.71
CA HIS A 366 -9.05 -7.53 27.17
C HIS A 366 -10.46 -7.62 27.78
N LEU A 367 -11.37 -8.36 27.15
CA LEU A 367 -12.62 -8.77 27.79
C LEU A 367 -13.08 -10.17 27.34
N HIS A 368 -12.17 -11.15 27.29
CA HIS A 368 -12.55 -12.57 27.26
C HIS A 368 -11.44 -13.46 27.83
N GLU A 369 -11.06 -13.22 29.09
CA GLU A 369 -10.36 -14.23 29.91
C GLU A 369 -10.64 -13.90 31.37
N GLY A 370 -11.68 -14.52 31.93
CA GLY A 370 -12.10 -14.23 33.30
C GLY A 370 -13.49 -14.75 33.69
N SER A 371 -13.89 -15.94 33.23
CA SER A 371 -15.02 -16.65 33.86
C SER A 371 -14.87 -18.16 33.75
N SER A 372 -13.94 -18.72 34.53
CA SER A 372 -13.95 -20.13 34.90
C SER A 372 -13.33 -20.26 36.29
N GLY A 373 -14.15 -20.51 37.32
CA GLY A 373 -13.63 -20.73 38.67
C GLY A 373 -14.62 -20.42 39.81
N SER A 374 -15.87 -20.88 39.72
CA SER A 374 -16.69 -21.05 40.92
C SER A 374 -16.18 -22.27 41.70
N GLY A 375 -15.31 -22.05 42.68
CA GLY A 375 -14.81 -23.05 43.60
C GLY A 375 -14.98 -22.58 45.03
N VAL A 376 -16.14 -22.90 45.60
CA VAL A 376 -16.46 -22.73 47.03
C VAL A 376 -15.44 -23.48 47.89
N GLN A 377 -14.77 -22.79 48.82
CA GLN A 377 -14.18 -23.46 49.96
C GLN A 377 -14.30 -22.63 51.25
N LYS A 378 -14.94 -23.26 52.23
CA LYS A 378 -15.21 -22.83 53.60
C LYS A 378 -13.92 -22.63 54.42
N ARG A 379 -14.03 -21.72 55.40
CA ARG A 379 -13.56 -21.78 56.81
C ARG A 379 -12.70 -20.58 57.20
N GLY A 380 -13.03 -20.02 58.37
CA GLY A 380 -12.30 -18.98 59.08
C GLY A 380 -13.28 -18.04 59.73
#